data_AF-A0A7V2CYW3-F1
#
_entry.id   AF-A0A7V2CYW3-F1
#
_cell.length_a   1.000
_cell.length_b   1.000
_cell.length_c   1.000
_cell.angle_alpha   90.00
_cell.angle_beta   90.00
_cell.angle_gamma   90.00
#
_symmetry.space_group_name_H-M   'P 1'
#
loop_
_entity.id
_entity.type
_entity.pdbx_description
1 polymer ?
#
loop_
_entity_poly.entity_id
_entity_poly.type
_entity_poly.pdbx_seq_one_letter_code
_entity_poly.pdbx_strand_id
1 'polypeptide(L)'
;PGAAANAQIPSAPDGSNTDVQGLAVPSAGAAIAKAITGAYLSSGGNAFSSRTASFIVQEHFPPAPTTAGLESGPLFGVQFSQLPCSDLSARASDGLIGPKRSPLGLAADPGGFPLYQNGVVVGGIGVIADGVYGFDPNVLDRDNDLDEAIALAGTVGFEAPVSIRADRITADGTSLRYTDVEYPQLGNVAGASFAATAGALVPVTGYYSGAGLLAGSAYGTEASGVRASTPAEFAIRDAFVLSDGAGVNRYPVRGGTDAGDVSAPITAAEAQAILEEAFTVMSRARAQIRQPLDSRAQVTISLVDTRGRVLGIVRSPDAPIFGIDVSLQKARTANFFSGAFAANELLATPGEPSQFVARLRTFLGDPNALTGAFAFSDRANGNLSRPYFPDGELGQPNGPLSRPIQQFNPFSTGLQSALVLGNLGQHLQFVTGASGTDTPRGCTGLPGVAGGNSRLANGIQIFPGSVPVYRGGQLVGGIGVSGDGIDQDDMISFLGLHNAGQRVGGIGNAPRDIRADRIVVQVGSRQVRLRYVNCPFAPFLDTPTQNVCEGL
;
A
#
# COMPACT_ATOMS: atom_id res chain seq x y z
N PRO A 1 -5.49 -36.00 -2.31
CA PRO A 1 -5.89 -35.08 -1.22
C PRO A 1 -4.89 -33.92 -1.11
N GLY A 2 -5.40 -32.69 -1.10
CA GLY A 2 -4.60 -31.47 -1.13
C GLY A 2 -5.05 -30.52 -2.23
N ALA A 3 -4.76 -29.23 -2.06
CA ALA A 3 -5.03 -28.21 -3.06
C ALA A 3 -4.28 -28.48 -4.37
N ALA A 4 -4.78 -27.92 -5.47
CA ALA A 4 -4.04 -27.90 -6.73
C ALA A 4 -2.66 -27.24 -6.55
N ALA A 5 -1.66 -27.64 -7.34
CA ALA A 5 -0.32 -27.05 -7.26
C ALA A 5 -0.30 -25.56 -7.59
N ASN A 6 -1.22 -25.13 -8.45
CA ASN A 6 -1.38 -23.75 -8.86
C ASN A 6 -2.81 -23.27 -8.63
N ALA A 7 -2.95 -21.96 -8.44
CA ALA A 7 -4.19 -21.23 -8.44
C ALA A 7 -4.26 -20.29 -9.64
N GLN A 8 -5.45 -20.12 -10.19
CA GLN A 8 -5.70 -19.35 -11.40
C GLN A 8 -6.10 -17.91 -11.06
N ILE A 9 -5.41 -16.94 -11.66
CA ILE A 9 -5.82 -15.53 -11.62
C ILE A 9 -6.95 -15.32 -12.66
N PRO A 10 -8.04 -14.60 -12.31
CA PRO A 10 -9.09 -14.26 -13.25
C PRO A 10 -8.58 -13.56 -14.51
N SER A 11 -9.23 -13.84 -15.62
CA SER A 11 -9.01 -13.14 -16.88
C SER A 11 -9.54 -11.70 -16.83
N ALA A 12 -9.12 -10.88 -17.79
CA ALA A 12 -9.72 -9.59 -18.07
C ALA A 12 -11.22 -9.74 -18.40
N PRO A 13 -12.08 -8.76 -18.09
CA PRO A 13 -13.50 -8.78 -18.45
C PRO A 13 -13.78 -9.00 -19.95
N ASP A 14 -12.93 -8.47 -20.84
CA ASP A 14 -13.01 -8.67 -22.29
C ASP A 14 -12.25 -9.91 -22.81
N GLY A 15 -11.63 -10.69 -21.92
CA GLY A 15 -10.79 -11.85 -22.26
C GLY A 15 -9.39 -11.51 -22.78
N SER A 16 -9.05 -10.23 -22.93
CA SER A 16 -7.74 -9.76 -23.41
C SER A 16 -6.78 -9.53 -22.24
N ASN A 17 -6.26 -10.63 -21.70
CA ASN A 17 -5.40 -10.62 -20.52
C ASN A 17 -4.14 -9.76 -20.70
N THR A 18 -3.89 -8.90 -19.71
CA THR A 18 -2.69 -8.05 -19.58
C THR A 18 -2.14 -8.14 -18.15
N ASP A 19 -0.89 -7.73 -17.95
CA ASP A 19 -0.18 -7.81 -16.67
C ASP A 19 -0.15 -9.25 -16.12
N VAL A 20 -0.77 -9.53 -14.97
CA VAL A 20 -0.81 -10.88 -14.40
C VAL A 20 -2.15 -11.59 -14.57
N GLN A 21 -3.09 -11.00 -15.33
CA GLN A 21 -4.40 -11.60 -15.59
C GLN A 21 -4.29 -12.92 -16.33
N GLY A 22 -5.14 -13.88 -15.96
CA GLY A 22 -5.16 -15.20 -16.59
C GLY A 22 -3.90 -16.05 -16.40
N LEU A 23 -2.95 -15.62 -15.57
CA LEU A 23 -1.79 -16.43 -15.22
C LEU A 23 -2.13 -17.42 -14.09
N ALA A 24 -1.37 -18.51 -14.05
CA ALA A 24 -1.38 -19.45 -12.92
C ALA A 24 -0.22 -19.13 -11.97
N VAL A 25 -0.50 -19.12 -10.66
CA VAL A 25 0.49 -18.87 -9.60
C VAL A 25 0.58 -20.08 -8.66
N PRO A 26 1.74 -20.36 -8.04
CA PRO A 26 1.83 -21.46 -7.08
C PRO A 26 0.88 -21.25 -5.89
N SER A 27 0.05 -22.26 -5.58
CA SER A 27 -0.95 -22.18 -4.51
C SER A 27 -0.34 -21.87 -3.15
N ALA A 28 0.87 -22.38 -2.87
CA ALA A 28 1.60 -22.07 -1.64
C ALA A 28 1.97 -20.57 -1.54
N GLY A 29 2.31 -19.93 -2.67
CA GLY A 29 2.58 -18.50 -2.72
C GLY A 29 1.33 -17.65 -2.50
N ALA A 30 0.21 -18.06 -3.10
CA ALA A 30 -1.09 -17.42 -2.90
C ALA A 30 -1.60 -17.57 -1.45
N ALA A 31 -1.41 -18.73 -0.81
CA ALA A 31 -1.75 -18.92 0.60
C ALA A 31 -0.92 -18.00 1.53
N ILE A 32 0.38 -17.84 1.25
CA ILE A 32 1.21 -16.87 1.99
C ILE A 32 0.72 -15.44 1.78
N ALA A 33 0.37 -15.06 0.55
CA ALA A 33 -0.16 -13.73 0.25
C ALA A 33 -1.46 -13.44 1.02
N LYS A 34 -2.40 -14.39 1.05
CA LYS A 34 -3.63 -14.31 1.86
C LYS A 34 -3.34 -14.16 3.37
N ALA A 35 -2.41 -14.96 3.90
CA ALA A 35 -2.01 -14.90 5.31
C ALA A 35 -1.39 -13.54 5.68
N ILE A 36 -0.50 -13.03 4.81
CA ILE A 36 0.12 -11.71 4.97
C ILE A 36 -0.95 -10.62 4.90
N THR A 37 -1.90 -10.66 3.97
CA THR A 37 -2.98 -9.68 3.88
C THR A 37 -3.74 -9.58 5.21
N GLY A 38 -4.22 -10.71 5.74
CA GLY A 38 -4.94 -10.73 7.01
C GLY A 38 -4.10 -10.15 8.16
N ALA A 39 -2.85 -10.59 8.28
CA ALA A 39 -1.93 -10.14 9.33
C ALA A 39 -1.55 -8.66 9.22
N TYR A 40 -1.27 -8.16 8.01
CA TYR A 40 -0.61 -6.87 7.80
C TYR A 40 -1.59 -5.71 7.65
N LEU A 41 -2.84 -5.97 7.24
CA LEU A 41 -3.93 -4.97 7.23
C LEU A 41 -4.56 -4.77 8.62
N SER A 42 -4.28 -5.66 9.56
CA SER A 42 -4.86 -5.65 10.90
C SER A 42 -3.97 -4.95 11.93
N SER A 43 -4.58 -4.52 13.04
CA SER A 43 -3.92 -3.91 14.20
C SER A 43 -4.70 -4.20 15.48
N GLY A 44 -4.29 -3.66 16.63
CA GLY A 44 -5.10 -3.68 17.85
C GLY A 44 -6.42 -2.92 17.74
N GLY A 45 -6.59 -2.04 16.75
CA GLY A 45 -7.80 -1.25 16.54
C GLY A 45 -8.69 -1.71 15.38
N ASN A 46 -8.24 -2.63 14.52
CA ASN A 46 -9.00 -3.11 13.38
C ASN A 46 -8.56 -4.52 12.95
N ALA A 47 -9.50 -5.36 12.53
CA ALA A 47 -9.24 -6.69 12.00
C ALA A 47 -9.83 -6.82 10.60
N PHE A 48 -8.96 -6.88 9.60
CA PHE A 48 -9.32 -6.96 8.18
C PHE A 48 -8.85 -8.28 7.59
N SER A 49 -9.74 -8.97 6.89
CA SER A 49 -9.44 -10.19 6.15
C SER A 49 -9.05 -9.87 4.71
N SER A 50 -8.66 -10.88 3.94
CA SER A 50 -8.52 -10.70 2.49
C SER A 50 -9.84 -10.43 1.78
N ARG A 51 -11.00 -10.82 2.34
CA ARG A 51 -12.32 -10.35 1.85
C ARG A 51 -12.49 -8.86 2.08
N THR A 52 -12.07 -8.34 3.23
CA THR A 52 -12.04 -6.89 3.46
C THR A 52 -11.14 -6.20 2.44
N ALA A 53 -9.98 -6.78 2.12
CA ALA A 53 -9.10 -6.25 1.08
C ALA A 53 -9.79 -6.26 -0.30
N SER A 54 -10.45 -7.37 -0.67
CA SER A 54 -11.29 -7.47 -1.88
C SER A 54 -12.27 -6.31 -1.99
N PHE A 55 -12.91 -5.99 -0.88
CA PHE A 55 -13.97 -5.00 -0.81
C PHE A 55 -13.51 -3.58 -1.13
N ILE A 56 -12.25 -3.24 -0.83
CA ILE A 56 -11.73 -1.86 -0.86
C ILE A 56 -10.74 -1.57 -1.99
N VAL A 57 -10.54 -2.50 -2.92
CA VAL A 57 -9.55 -2.38 -4.02
C VAL A 57 -10.16 -2.27 -5.41
N GLN A 58 -11.48 -2.35 -5.51
CA GLN A 58 -12.22 -2.45 -6.76
C GLN A 58 -12.61 -1.09 -7.34
N GLU A 59 -13.06 -1.09 -8.59
CA GLU A 59 -13.48 0.08 -9.37
C GLU A 59 -14.73 0.78 -8.81
N HIS A 60 -15.48 0.09 -7.95
CA HIS A 60 -16.66 0.61 -7.26
C HIS A 60 -16.62 0.22 -5.78
N PHE A 61 -17.13 1.12 -4.94
CA PHE A 61 -17.22 0.92 -3.50
C PHE A 61 -18.61 1.29 -2.98
N PRO A 62 -19.31 0.33 -2.33
CA PRO A 62 -18.99 -1.09 -2.29
C PRO A 62 -19.04 -1.75 -3.68
N PRO A 63 -18.29 -2.82 -3.97
CA PRO A 63 -18.40 -3.59 -5.20
C PRO A 63 -19.72 -4.36 -5.28
N ALA A 64 -20.63 -3.92 -6.15
CA ALA A 64 -21.88 -4.59 -6.46
C ALA A 64 -22.48 -4.06 -7.78
N PRO A 65 -23.37 -4.83 -8.45
CA PRO A 65 -24.08 -4.34 -9.64
C PRO A 65 -24.92 -3.07 -9.38
N THR A 66 -25.45 -2.89 -8.17
CA THR A 66 -26.31 -1.74 -7.82
C THR A 66 -25.54 -0.48 -7.43
N THR A 67 -24.23 -0.58 -7.25
CA THR A 67 -23.34 0.52 -6.87
C THR A 67 -22.39 0.91 -7.98
N ALA A 68 -22.61 0.39 -9.19
CA ALA A 68 -21.93 0.86 -10.39
C ALA A 68 -22.17 2.38 -10.55
N GLY A 69 -21.08 3.15 -10.61
CA GLY A 69 -21.13 4.61 -10.60
C GLY A 69 -20.97 5.26 -9.21
N LEU A 70 -20.63 4.47 -8.19
CA LEU A 70 -19.96 5.00 -7.00
C LEU A 70 -18.43 5.00 -7.20
N GLU A 71 -17.75 5.75 -6.35
CA GLU A 71 -16.29 5.87 -6.33
C GLU A 71 -15.57 4.53 -6.19
N SER A 72 -14.32 4.48 -6.64
CA SER A 72 -13.45 3.31 -6.44
C SER A 72 -13.12 3.11 -4.96
N GLY A 73 -12.78 1.86 -4.60
CA GLY A 73 -12.37 1.48 -3.25
C GLY A 73 -11.24 2.36 -2.69
N PRO A 74 -11.25 2.62 -1.36
CA PRO A 74 -10.32 3.58 -0.75
C PRO A 74 -8.85 3.13 -0.86
N LEU A 75 -8.56 1.83 -0.98
CA LEU A 75 -7.21 1.29 -1.16
C LEU A 75 -6.99 0.70 -2.56
N PHE A 76 -7.69 1.21 -3.57
CA PHE A 76 -7.53 0.81 -4.97
C PHE A 76 -6.06 0.64 -5.38
N GLY A 77 -5.69 -0.58 -5.79
CA GLY A 77 -4.33 -0.92 -6.20
C GLY A 77 -3.34 -1.22 -5.06
N VAL A 78 -3.77 -1.35 -3.80
CA VAL A 78 -2.88 -1.73 -2.68
C VAL A 78 -2.27 -3.12 -2.82
N GLN A 79 -2.82 -3.98 -3.68
CA GLN A 79 -2.26 -5.32 -3.96
C GLN A 79 -0.83 -5.24 -4.46
N PHE A 80 -0.47 -4.17 -5.18
CA PHE A 80 0.89 -3.93 -5.65
C PHE A 80 1.78 -3.28 -4.57
N SER A 81 1.70 -3.79 -3.35
CA SER A 81 2.55 -3.45 -2.20
C SER A 81 3.04 -4.72 -1.51
N GLN A 82 4.01 -4.61 -0.61
CA GLN A 82 4.71 -5.76 -0.01
C GLN A 82 5.29 -6.70 -1.07
N LEU A 83 5.71 -6.12 -2.18
CA LEU A 83 6.13 -6.86 -3.37
C LEU A 83 7.42 -7.67 -3.10
N PRO A 84 7.61 -8.81 -3.78
CA PRO A 84 8.77 -9.68 -3.57
C PRO A 84 10.11 -9.02 -3.93
N CYS A 85 10.05 -7.99 -4.77
CA CYS A 85 11.16 -7.17 -5.25
C CYS A 85 11.41 -5.91 -4.40
N SER A 86 10.59 -5.60 -3.39
CA SER A 86 10.71 -4.36 -2.62
C SER A 86 12.12 -4.23 -2.03
N ASP A 87 12.68 -3.03 -2.09
CA ASP A 87 13.96 -2.71 -1.45
C ASP A 87 13.83 -2.45 0.06
N LEU A 88 12.58 -2.44 0.57
CA LEU A 88 12.27 -2.29 1.99
C LEU A 88 11.89 -3.62 2.64
N SER A 89 11.04 -4.43 2.00
CA SER A 89 10.56 -5.67 2.61
C SER A 89 11.68 -6.72 2.69
N ALA A 90 11.84 -7.33 3.86
CA ALA A 90 12.89 -8.30 4.13
C ALA A 90 12.61 -9.63 3.42
N ARG A 91 13.69 -10.26 2.97
CA ARG A 91 13.73 -11.64 2.46
C ARG A 91 14.06 -12.58 3.61
N ALA A 92 13.73 -13.87 3.46
CA ALA A 92 14.14 -14.89 4.44
C ALA A 92 15.67 -14.94 4.65
N SER A 93 16.46 -14.57 3.64
CA SER A 93 17.92 -14.46 3.70
C SER A 93 18.43 -13.33 4.61
N ASP A 94 17.59 -12.36 4.97
CA ASP A 94 17.98 -11.19 5.76
C ASP A 94 17.84 -11.41 7.27
N GLY A 95 17.53 -12.66 7.68
CA GLY A 95 16.94 -12.93 8.99
C GLY A 95 15.45 -12.65 8.94
N LEU A 96 14.64 -13.37 9.73
CA LEU A 96 13.18 -13.30 9.69
C LEU A 96 12.59 -12.00 10.29
N ILE A 97 13.28 -10.87 10.13
CA ILE A 97 12.89 -9.51 10.53
C ILE A 97 11.80 -8.95 9.60
N GLY A 98 10.91 -8.12 10.12
CA GLY A 98 9.81 -7.50 9.39
C GLY A 98 10.11 -6.09 8.84
N PRO A 99 9.21 -5.55 7.99
CA PRO A 99 8.12 -6.27 7.32
C PRO A 99 8.69 -7.26 6.31
N LYS A 100 8.04 -8.42 6.18
CA LYS A 100 8.44 -9.48 5.24
C LYS A 100 7.74 -9.25 3.90
N ARG A 101 8.43 -9.58 2.82
CA ARG A 101 7.82 -9.54 1.48
C ARG A 101 6.73 -10.61 1.32
N SER A 102 5.75 -10.33 0.46
CA SER A 102 4.74 -11.29 0.00
C SER A 102 5.11 -11.84 -1.39
N PRO A 103 4.85 -13.13 -1.68
CA PRO A 103 5.10 -13.70 -3.01
C PRO A 103 4.36 -13.01 -4.15
N LEU A 104 3.13 -12.53 -3.90
CA LEU A 104 2.22 -12.00 -4.92
C LEU A 104 1.70 -10.59 -4.60
N GLY A 105 2.31 -9.91 -3.62
CA GLY A 105 1.75 -8.69 -3.03
C GLY A 105 0.59 -9.00 -2.08
N LEU A 106 -0.29 -8.02 -1.81
CA LEU A 106 -1.47 -8.27 -0.98
C LEU A 106 -2.59 -8.93 -1.81
N ALA A 107 -3.24 -9.93 -1.23
CA ALA A 107 -4.37 -10.65 -1.81
C ALA A 107 -5.69 -9.88 -1.71
N ALA A 108 -6.47 -9.90 -2.78
CA ALA A 108 -7.89 -9.56 -2.79
C ALA A 108 -8.80 -10.81 -2.69
N ASP A 109 -8.21 -11.99 -2.69
CA ASP A 109 -8.92 -13.26 -2.75
C ASP A 109 -9.33 -13.72 -1.33
N PRO A 110 -10.62 -14.02 -1.05
CA PRO A 110 -11.08 -14.48 0.27
C PRO A 110 -10.30 -15.70 0.80
N GLY A 111 -10.27 -15.90 2.12
CA GLY A 111 -9.48 -17.00 2.73
C GLY A 111 -8.18 -16.60 3.43
N GLY A 112 -7.96 -15.32 3.66
CA GLY A 112 -6.91 -14.78 4.53
C GLY A 112 -7.49 -14.11 5.77
N PHE A 113 -7.14 -14.58 6.97
CA PHE A 113 -7.60 -14.00 8.24
C PHE A 113 -6.45 -13.63 9.18
N PRO A 114 -6.57 -12.53 9.93
CA PRO A 114 -5.67 -12.27 11.05
C PRO A 114 -5.91 -13.27 12.19
N LEU A 115 -4.84 -13.58 12.91
CA LEU A 115 -4.86 -14.37 14.14
C LEU A 115 -4.57 -13.47 15.32
N TYR A 116 -5.34 -13.62 16.39
CA TYR A 116 -5.25 -12.81 17.60
C TYR A 116 -5.00 -13.65 18.85
N GLN A 117 -4.25 -13.09 19.80
CA GLN A 117 -4.17 -13.59 21.16
C GLN A 117 -4.35 -12.42 22.12
N ASN A 118 -5.27 -12.54 23.08
CA ASN A 118 -5.57 -11.50 24.06
C ASN A 118 -5.83 -10.11 23.43
N GLY A 119 -6.49 -10.09 22.26
CA GLY A 119 -6.80 -8.85 21.54
C GLY A 119 -5.64 -8.24 20.74
N VAL A 120 -4.49 -8.88 20.66
CA VAL A 120 -3.33 -8.43 19.88
C VAL A 120 -3.14 -9.33 18.65
N VAL A 121 -2.88 -8.74 17.48
CA VAL A 121 -2.55 -9.49 16.25
C VAL A 121 -1.22 -10.23 16.46
N VAL A 122 -1.21 -11.54 16.22
CA VAL A 122 -0.01 -12.40 16.35
C VAL A 122 0.42 -13.05 15.03
N GLY A 123 -0.38 -12.91 13.98
CA GLY A 123 -0.07 -13.46 12.66
C GLY A 123 -1.31 -13.49 11.77
N GLY A 124 -1.28 -14.36 10.77
CA GLY A 124 -2.40 -14.59 9.88
C GLY A 124 -2.38 -16.01 9.33
N ILE A 125 -3.56 -16.49 8.95
CA ILE A 125 -3.74 -17.74 8.22
C ILE A 125 -4.22 -17.41 6.81
N GLY A 126 -3.76 -18.16 5.83
CA GLY A 126 -4.18 -18.05 4.43
C GLY A 126 -4.35 -19.43 3.85
N VAL A 127 -5.44 -19.63 3.11
CA VAL A 127 -5.78 -20.92 2.49
C VAL A 127 -5.99 -20.74 1.00
N ILE A 128 -5.49 -21.71 0.24
CA ILE A 128 -5.81 -21.94 -1.18
C ILE A 128 -6.17 -23.41 -1.31
N ALA A 129 -7.43 -23.71 -1.60
CA ALA A 129 -7.99 -25.05 -1.70
C ALA A 129 -8.82 -25.22 -2.98
N ASP A 130 -9.50 -24.18 -3.43
CA ASP A 130 -10.34 -24.20 -4.64
C ASP A 130 -9.55 -24.04 -5.97
N GLY A 131 -8.30 -23.56 -5.90
CA GLY A 131 -7.46 -23.34 -7.07
C GLY A 131 -7.71 -22.01 -7.78
N VAL A 132 -8.33 -21.03 -7.12
CA VAL A 132 -8.54 -19.67 -7.62
C VAL A 132 -7.71 -18.68 -6.78
N TYR A 133 -7.18 -17.65 -7.43
CA TYR A 133 -6.59 -16.49 -6.76
C TYR A 133 -7.24 -15.22 -7.31
N GLY A 134 -8.44 -14.94 -6.82
CA GLY A 134 -9.37 -13.96 -7.38
C GLY A 134 -9.70 -12.78 -6.47
N PHE A 135 -10.96 -12.35 -6.57
CA PHE A 135 -11.60 -11.29 -5.80
C PHE A 135 -13.11 -11.47 -5.89
N ASP A 136 -13.86 -10.90 -4.94
CA ASP A 136 -15.32 -10.95 -4.87
C ASP A 136 -15.91 -9.64 -5.42
N PRO A 137 -16.55 -9.65 -6.61
CA PRO A 137 -17.09 -8.45 -7.24
C PRO A 137 -18.50 -8.05 -6.76
N ASN A 138 -19.13 -8.79 -5.84
CA ASN A 138 -20.52 -8.57 -5.50
C ASN A 138 -20.85 -8.79 -4.02
N VAL A 139 -20.92 -7.70 -3.25
CA VAL A 139 -21.28 -7.82 -1.83
C VAL A 139 -22.77 -7.94 -1.53
N LEU A 140 -23.63 -8.13 -2.53
CA LEU A 140 -25.06 -8.31 -2.29
C LEU A 140 -25.42 -9.75 -1.95
N ASP A 141 -24.54 -10.71 -2.24
CA ASP A 141 -24.70 -12.10 -1.89
C ASP A 141 -23.78 -12.50 -0.72
N ARG A 142 -23.69 -13.82 -0.53
CA ARG A 142 -22.75 -14.46 0.39
C ARG A 142 -22.14 -15.65 -0.34
N ASP A 143 -20.83 -15.65 -0.47
CA ASP A 143 -20.14 -16.74 -1.13
C ASP A 143 -20.03 -17.96 -0.25
N ASN A 144 -20.18 -19.14 -0.86
CA ASN A 144 -19.74 -20.40 -0.25
C ASN A 144 -18.30 -20.69 -0.68
N ASP A 145 -17.37 -19.92 -0.13
CA ASP A 145 -15.94 -19.98 -0.45
C ASP A 145 -15.21 -21.02 0.43
N LEU A 146 -14.58 -22.01 -0.22
CA LEU A 146 -13.91 -23.12 0.49
C LEU A 146 -12.64 -22.64 1.22
N ASP A 147 -11.91 -21.70 0.65
CA ASP A 147 -10.70 -21.15 1.23
C ASP A 147 -11.04 -20.38 2.50
N GLU A 148 -12.09 -19.57 2.44
CA GLU A 148 -12.63 -18.81 3.56
C GLU A 148 -13.13 -19.71 4.67
N ALA A 149 -13.89 -20.76 4.36
CA ALA A 149 -14.38 -21.69 5.37
C ALA A 149 -13.24 -22.42 6.11
N ILE A 150 -12.24 -22.91 5.38
CA ILE A 150 -11.08 -23.59 5.98
C ILE A 150 -10.23 -22.59 6.79
N ALA A 151 -9.99 -21.39 6.27
CA ALA A 151 -9.19 -20.38 6.96
C ALA A 151 -9.88 -19.90 8.24
N LEU A 152 -11.20 -19.66 8.19
CA LEU A 152 -11.99 -19.28 9.37
C LEU A 152 -11.98 -20.39 10.43
N ALA A 153 -12.12 -21.65 10.03
CA ALA A 153 -11.98 -22.80 10.92
C ALA A 153 -10.60 -22.85 11.60
N GLY A 154 -9.54 -22.48 10.88
CA GLY A 154 -8.19 -22.36 11.44
C GLY A 154 -7.98 -21.20 12.41
N THR A 155 -8.96 -20.28 12.54
CA THR A 155 -8.90 -19.17 13.51
C THR A 155 -9.50 -19.51 14.86
N VAL A 156 -10.14 -20.68 15.04
CA VAL A 156 -10.78 -21.05 16.32
C VAL A 156 -9.75 -21.07 17.46
N GLY A 157 -10.02 -20.30 18.53
CA GLY A 157 -9.10 -20.05 19.64
C GLY A 157 -8.11 -18.91 19.42
N PHE A 158 -8.11 -18.29 18.24
CA PHE A 158 -7.27 -17.16 17.81
C PHE A 158 -8.09 -16.07 17.11
N GLU A 159 -9.39 -15.99 17.41
CA GLU A 159 -10.32 -15.16 16.68
C GLU A 159 -10.05 -13.67 16.91
N ALA A 160 -10.20 -12.86 15.86
CA ALA A 160 -10.25 -11.42 16.00
C ALA A 160 -11.40 -11.00 16.95
N PRO A 161 -11.17 -10.05 17.88
CA PRO A 161 -12.24 -9.50 18.71
C PRO A 161 -13.36 -8.93 17.83
N VAL A 162 -14.60 -9.33 18.10
CA VAL A 162 -15.77 -8.94 17.28
C VAL A 162 -15.87 -7.41 17.14
N SER A 163 -15.55 -6.66 18.19
CA SER A 163 -15.66 -5.20 18.22
C SER A 163 -14.73 -4.47 17.25
N ILE A 164 -13.67 -5.12 16.76
CA ILE A 164 -12.70 -4.50 15.85
C ILE A 164 -12.73 -5.12 14.44
N ARG A 165 -13.62 -6.10 14.18
CA ARG A 165 -13.73 -6.70 12.85
C ARG A 165 -14.25 -5.71 11.82
N ALA A 166 -13.93 -5.96 10.56
CA ALA A 166 -14.34 -5.14 9.43
C ALA A 166 -15.85 -4.85 9.41
N ASP A 167 -16.69 -5.82 9.78
CA ASP A 167 -18.16 -5.65 9.88
C ASP A 167 -18.64 -4.69 11.00
N ARG A 168 -17.71 -4.13 11.78
CA ARG A 168 -17.93 -3.08 12.78
C ARG A 168 -17.25 -1.76 12.43
N ILE A 169 -16.68 -1.66 11.24
CA ILE A 169 -15.98 -0.49 10.75
C ILE A 169 -16.67 -0.02 9.47
N THR A 170 -16.90 1.28 9.37
CA THR A 170 -17.53 1.91 8.20
C THR A 170 -16.55 2.79 7.45
N ALA A 171 -16.55 2.69 6.12
CA ALA A 171 -15.93 3.67 5.22
C ALA A 171 -17.05 4.27 4.36
N ASP A 172 -17.12 5.60 4.26
CA ASP A 172 -18.17 6.32 3.53
C ASP A 172 -19.60 5.84 3.87
N GLY A 173 -19.85 5.55 5.15
CA GLY A 173 -21.14 5.04 5.64
C GLY A 173 -21.43 3.57 5.32
N THR A 174 -20.56 2.88 4.61
CA THR A 174 -20.68 1.46 4.25
C THR A 174 -19.91 0.59 5.23
N SER A 175 -20.57 -0.41 5.82
CA SER A 175 -19.91 -1.42 6.67
C SER A 175 -19.03 -2.33 5.83
N LEU A 176 -17.79 -2.56 6.27
CA LEU A 176 -16.85 -3.43 5.58
C LEU A 176 -17.22 -4.92 5.76
N ARG A 177 -16.82 -5.78 4.82
CA ARG A 177 -17.01 -7.23 4.92
C ARG A 177 -15.81 -7.90 5.59
N TYR A 178 -16.05 -8.68 6.64
CA TYR A 178 -15.01 -9.50 7.30
C TYR A 178 -14.98 -10.93 6.75
N THR A 179 -16.14 -11.57 6.61
CA THR A 179 -16.30 -12.92 6.07
C THR A 179 -17.76 -13.14 5.66
N ASP A 180 -17.99 -14.07 4.72
CA ASP A 180 -19.36 -14.53 4.41
C ASP A 180 -19.71 -15.86 5.09
N VAL A 181 -18.70 -16.53 5.67
CA VAL A 181 -18.84 -17.79 6.41
C VAL A 181 -19.07 -17.51 7.90
N GLU A 182 -20.05 -18.19 8.48
CA GLU A 182 -20.35 -18.14 9.90
C GLU A 182 -19.84 -19.39 10.62
N TYR A 183 -19.41 -19.24 11.88
CA TYR A 183 -18.91 -20.36 12.69
C TYR A 183 -19.83 -21.59 12.75
N PRO A 184 -21.19 -21.46 12.81
CA PRO A 184 -22.08 -22.61 12.77
C PRO A 184 -22.09 -23.39 11.44
N GLN A 185 -21.60 -22.80 10.35
CA GLN A 185 -21.46 -23.47 9.06
C GLN A 185 -20.17 -24.31 8.98
N LEU A 186 -19.25 -24.15 9.93
CA LEU A 186 -18.00 -24.88 9.98
C LEU A 186 -18.21 -26.30 10.50
N GLY A 187 -17.42 -27.23 9.99
CA GLY A 187 -17.30 -28.56 10.58
C GLY A 187 -16.75 -28.49 12.01
N ASN A 188 -17.00 -29.52 12.82
CA ASN A 188 -16.46 -29.59 14.18
C ASN A 188 -14.92 -29.67 14.15
N VAL A 189 -14.27 -28.63 14.65
CA VAL A 189 -12.80 -28.54 14.77
C VAL A 189 -12.29 -28.84 16.18
N ALA A 190 -13.14 -29.32 17.09
CA ALA A 190 -12.70 -29.66 18.44
C ALA A 190 -11.60 -30.74 18.40
N GLY A 191 -10.47 -30.45 19.04
CA GLY A 191 -9.30 -31.34 19.05
C GLY A 191 -8.44 -31.31 17.79
N ALA A 192 -8.78 -30.48 16.79
CA ALA A 192 -7.90 -30.23 15.66
C ALA A 192 -6.57 -29.64 16.15
N SER A 193 -5.48 -30.16 15.63
CA SER A 193 -4.13 -29.65 15.92
C SER A 193 -3.26 -29.85 14.69
N PHE A 194 -2.21 -29.04 14.55
CA PHE A 194 -1.26 -29.21 13.44
C PHE A 194 -0.74 -30.66 13.33
N ALA A 195 -0.46 -31.32 14.46
CA ALA A 195 0.03 -32.70 14.50
C ALA A 195 -1.03 -33.74 14.09
N ALA A 196 -2.31 -33.45 14.30
CA ALA A 196 -3.42 -34.35 13.96
C ALA A 196 -4.01 -34.09 12.55
N THR A 197 -3.71 -32.93 11.95
CA THR A 197 -4.16 -32.59 10.60
C THR A 197 -3.33 -33.35 9.55
N ALA A 198 -4.01 -34.11 8.69
CA ALA A 198 -3.36 -34.81 7.60
C ALA A 198 -2.70 -33.83 6.61
N GLY A 199 -1.41 -34.00 6.35
CA GLY A 199 -0.66 -33.14 5.45
C GLY A 199 0.85 -33.20 5.71
N ALA A 200 1.59 -32.35 5.02
CA ALA A 200 3.03 -32.20 5.20
C ALA A 200 3.43 -30.73 5.06
N LEU A 201 4.55 -30.35 5.67
CA LEU A 201 5.17 -29.05 5.47
C LEU A 201 5.77 -29.00 4.06
N VAL A 202 5.36 -28.00 3.27
CA VAL A 202 5.82 -27.82 1.90
C VAL A 202 6.89 -26.70 1.87
N PRO A 203 8.10 -26.95 1.35
CA PRO A 203 9.08 -25.89 1.15
C PRO A 203 8.57 -24.90 0.10
N VAL A 204 8.79 -23.61 0.35
CA VAL A 204 8.49 -22.52 -0.58
C VAL A 204 9.76 -21.72 -0.78
N THR A 205 10.36 -21.84 -1.98
CA THR A 205 11.64 -21.24 -2.33
C THR A 205 11.68 -19.75 -1.99
N GLY A 206 12.63 -19.35 -1.15
CA GLY A 206 12.80 -17.96 -0.69
C GLY A 206 11.87 -17.48 0.43
N TYR A 207 11.01 -18.35 0.96
CA TYR A 207 10.05 -18.04 2.04
C TYR A 207 10.13 -19.03 3.20
N TYR A 208 10.21 -20.33 2.91
CA TYR A 208 10.15 -21.38 3.92
C TYR A 208 10.88 -22.65 3.45
N SER A 209 11.69 -23.25 4.31
CA SER A 209 12.54 -24.41 3.94
C SER A 209 11.83 -25.77 4.03
N GLY A 210 10.64 -25.85 4.64
CA GLY A 210 9.97 -27.13 4.88
C GLY A 210 10.51 -27.95 6.06
N ALA A 211 11.59 -27.50 6.72
CA ALA A 211 12.31 -28.29 7.72
C ALA A 211 11.56 -28.48 9.06
N GLY A 212 10.55 -27.66 9.35
CA GLY A 212 9.80 -27.70 10.60
C GLY A 212 9.05 -26.39 10.86
N LEU A 213 8.11 -26.42 11.81
CA LEU A 213 7.41 -25.21 12.24
C LEU A 213 8.40 -24.16 12.75
N LEU A 214 8.22 -22.91 12.30
CA LEU A 214 9.05 -21.79 12.71
C LEU A 214 8.35 -21.02 13.83
N ALA A 215 9.10 -20.69 14.89
CA ALA A 215 8.62 -19.78 15.91
C ALA A 215 8.47 -18.36 15.34
N GLY A 216 7.38 -17.68 15.69
CA GLY A 216 7.21 -16.26 15.41
C GLY A 216 8.15 -15.39 16.26
N SER A 217 8.32 -14.14 15.87
CA SER A 217 9.02 -13.12 16.66
C SER A 217 8.02 -12.24 17.39
N ALA A 218 8.24 -11.98 18.68
CA ALA A 218 7.41 -11.04 19.42
C ALA A 218 7.54 -9.63 18.84
N TYR A 219 6.41 -9.04 18.45
CA TYR A 219 6.35 -7.68 17.92
C TYR A 219 6.89 -6.65 18.93
N GLY A 220 7.56 -5.61 18.44
CA GLY A 220 8.17 -4.58 19.29
C GLY A 220 9.57 -4.94 19.79
N THR A 221 10.10 -6.11 19.41
CA THR A 221 11.46 -6.55 19.72
C THR A 221 12.38 -6.44 18.50
N GLU A 222 13.69 -6.43 18.73
CA GLU A 222 14.71 -6.50 17.67
C GLU A 222 14.45 -7.66 16.70
N ALA A 223 14.11 -8.83 17.23
CA ALA A 223 13.84 -10.04 16.43
C ALA A 223 12.64 -9.90 15.48
N SER A 224 11.71 -8.98 15.75
CA SER A 224 10.58 -8.69 14.85
C SER A 224 10.95 -7.72 13.72
N GLY A 225 12.11 -7.06 13.81
CA GLY A 225 12.50 -5.98 12.90
C GLY A 225 11.77 -4.66 13.15
N VAL A 226 10.95 -4.56 14.21
CA VAL A 226 10.19 -3.36 14.54
C VAL A 226 10.21 -3.16 16.06
N ARG A 227 10.68 -2.01 16.54
CA ARG A 227 10.77 -1.72 17.98
C ARG A 227 10.52 -0.25 18.30
N ALA A 228 10.31 0.05 19.58
CA ALA A 228 10.28 1.43 20.05
C ALA A 228 11.61 2.14 19.73
N SER A 229 11.53 3.42 19.36
CA SER A 229 12.71 4.26 19.16
C SER A 229 13.44 4.48 20.49
N THR A 230 14.73 4.75 20.42
CA THR A 230 15.50 5.34 21.53
C THR A 230 15.40 6.87 21.51
N PRO A 231 15.68 7.56 22.63
CA PRO A 231 15.70 9.03 22.65
C PRO A 231 16.68 9.68 21.65
N ALA A 232 17.73 8.96 21.26
CA ALA A 232 18.71 9.43 20.27
C ALA A 232 18.23 9.27 18.82
N GLU A 233 17.30 8.35 18.57
CA GLU A 233 16.78 8.09 17.23
C GLU A 233 15.58 8.98 16.88
N PHE A 234 14.72 9.28 17.86
CA PHE A 234 13.56 10.12 17.65
C PHE A 234 13.05 10.73 18.96
N ALA A 235 12.78 12.04 18.96
CA ALA A 235 12.40 12.77 20.17
C ALA A 235 11.04 12.32 20.73
N ILE A 236 10.08 12.00 19.86
CA ILE A 236 8.75 11.56 20.28
C ILE A 236 8.82 10.10 20.72
N ARG A 237 8.71 9.86 22.03
CA ARG A 237 8.95 8.56 22.67
C ARG A 237 7.96 7.46 22.32
N ASP A 238 6.81 7.84 21.76
CA ASP A 238 5.78 6.93 21.27
C ASP A 238 6.10 6.37 19.87
N ALA A 239 7.17 6.84 19.21
CA ALA A 239 7.54 6.35 17.89
C ALA A 239 8.22 4.97 17.94
N PHE A 240 7.95 4.18 16.91
CA PHE A 240 8.63 2.94 16.58
C PHE A 240 9.47 3.12 15.30
N VAL A 241 10.52 2.32 15.18
CA VAL A 241 11.48 2.31 14.06
C VAL A 241 11.67 0.89 13.53
N LEU A 242 12.20 0.78 12.32
CA LEU A 242 12.57 -0.50 11.73
C LEU A 242 13.99 -0.88 12.17
N SER A 243 14.15 -2.07 12.74
CA SER A 243 15.43 -2.58 13.21
C SER A 243 16.00 -3.65 12.27
N ASP A 244 17.33 -3.73 12.21
CA ASP A 244 18.07 -4.81 11.55
C ASP A 244 18.18 -6.08 12.41
N GLY A 245 17.61 -6.08 13.61
CA GLY A 245 17.68 -7.19 14.57
C GLY A 245 18.95 -7.20 15.43
N ALA A 246 19.91 -6.32 15.16
CA ALA A 246 21.14 -6.12 15.91
C ALA A 246 21.14 -4.82 16.73
N GLY A 247 19.99 -4.14 16.81
CA GLY A 247 19.81 -2.89 17.56
C GLY A 247 19.94 -1.63 16.72
N VAL A 248 20.20 -1.74 15.42
CA VAL A 248 20.40 -0.57 14.55
C VAL A 248 19.12 -0.25 13.81
N ASN A 249 18.72 1.03 13.84
CA ASN A 249 17.64 1.52 12.98
C ASN A 249 18.06 1.42 11.51
N ARG A 250 17.28 0.72 10.69
CA ARG A 250 17.51 0.51 9.25
C ARG A 250 17.39 1.80 8.44
N TYR A 251 16.58 2.76 8.91
CA TYR A 251 16.29 4.01 8.21
C TYR A 251 16.30 5.18 9.20
N PRO A 252 17.48 5.51 9.78
CA PRO A 252 17.62 6.62 10.70
C PRO A 252 17.38 7.94 9.98
N VAL A 253 16.91 8.95 10.73
CA VAL A 253 16.69 10.28 10.18
C VAL A 253 18.03 10.88 9.72
N ARG A 254 18.08 11.35 8.47
CA ARG A 254 19.29 11.89 7.84
C ARG A 254 18.97 12.94 6.78
N GLY A 255 19.99 13.69 6.36
CA GLY A 255 19.88 14.61 5.23
C GLY A 255 19.88 13.91 3.86
N GLY A 256 19.43 14.64 2.85
CA GLY A 256 19.37 14.25 1.45
C GLY A 256 20.71 13.87 0.86
N THR A 257 20.69 12.94 -0.07
CA THR A 257 21.89 12.38 -0.71
C THR A 257 22.08 12.90 -2.13
N ASP A 258 21.38 13.96 -2.50
CA ASP A 258 21.12 14.43 -3.85
C ASP A 258 21.71 15.82 -4.14
N ALA A 259 22.80 16.19 -3.46
CA ALA A 259 23.51 17.46 -3.67
C ALA A 259 24.04 17.67 -5.11
N GLY A 260 24.10 16.61 -5.92
CA GLY A 260 24.42 16.69 -7.34
C GLY A 260 23.22 16.99 -8.25
N ASP A 261 22.00 16.87 -7.74
CA ASP A 261 20.75 16.99 -8.50
C ASP A 261 19.97 18.26 -8.08
N VAL A 262 20.10 18.68 -6.82
CA VAL A 262 19.47 19.88 -6.27
C VAL A 262 20.48 20.79 -5.59
N SER A 263 20.20 22.10 -5.60
CA SER A 263 21.12 23.13 -5.07
C SER A 263 21.27 23.08 -3.55
N ALA A 264 20.21 22.69 -2.85
CA ALA A 264 20.17 22.57 -1.41
C ALA A 264 19.27 21.38 -1.02
N PRO A 265 19.86 20.19 -0.83
CA PRO A 265 19.17 19.00 -0.32
C PRO A 265 18.42 19.27 0.99
N ILE A 266 17.47 18.40 1.32
CA ILE A 266 16.86 18.38 2.66
C ILE A 266 17.97 18.13 3.68
N THR A 267 18.13 18.99 4.68
CA THR A 267 19.10 18.78 5.76
C THR A 267 18.58 17.76 6.77
N ALA A 268 19.45 17.20 7.60
CA ALA A 268 19.01 16.28 8.66
C ALA A 268 18.03 16.95 9.65
N ALA A 269 18.21 18.23 9.94
CA ALA A 269 17.32 18.99 10.82
C ALA A 269 15.93 19.21 10.19
N GLU A 270 15.87 19.51 8.89
CA GLU A 270 14.60 19.62 8.16
C GLU A 270 13.89 18.26 8.06
N ALA A 271 14.63 17.18 7.78
CA ALA A 271 14.08 15.83 7.77
C ALA A 271 13.49 15.44 9.14
N GLN A 272 14.21 15.76 10.22
CA GLN A 272 13.72 15.56 11.60
C GLN A 272 12.44 16.35 11.85
N ALA A 273 12.40 17.63 11.49
CA ALA A 273 11.23 18.47 11.68
C ALA A 273 10.01 17.95 10.89
N ILE A 274 10.19 17.55 9.62
CA ILE A 274 9.11 16.98 8.81
C ILE A 274 8.50 15.75 9.49
N LEU A 275 9.34 14.80 9.93
CA LEU A 275 8.87 13.57 10.54
C LEU A 275 8.24 13.82 11.92
N GLU A 276 8.80 14.71 12.75
CA GLU A 276 8.24 15.06 14.06
C GLU A 276 6.89 15.77 13.95
N GLU A 277 6.75 16.73 13.04
CA GLU A 277 5.49 17.47 12.86
C GLU A 277 4.41 16.56 12.25
N ALA A 278 4.74 15.70 11.28
CA ALA A 278 3.81 14.71 10.78
C ALA A 278 3.38 13.71 11.87
N PHE A 279 4.31 13.23 12.70
CA PHE A 279 3.98 12.36 13.83
C PHE A 279 3.11 13.07 14.88
N THR A 280 3.32 14.37 15.09
CA THR A 280 2.50 15.19 15.99
C THR A 280 1.09 15.36 15.45
N VAL A 281 0.92 15.63 14.14
CA VAL A 281 -0.41 15.68 13.49
C VAL A 281 -1.11 14.33 13.63
N MET A 282 -0.42 13.23 13.36
CA MET A 282 -0.95 11.87 13.53
C MET A 282 -1.41 11.61 14.97
N SER A 283 -0.61 12.00 15.96
CA SER A 283 -0.91 11.75 17.38
C SER A 283 -2.19 12.46 17.85
N ARG A 284 -2.60 13.51 17.14
CA ARG A 284 -3.82 14.28 17.38
C ARG A 284 -4.99 13.84 16.49
N ALA A 285 -4.69 13.19 15.36
CA ALA A 285 -5.68 12.83 14.35
C ALA A 285 -6.64 11.74 14.85
N ARG A 286 -7.93 11.92 14.61
CA ARG A 286 -8.95 10.90 14.83
C ARG A 286 -8.88 9.85 13.73
N ALA A 287 -8.82 8.59 14.15
CA ALA A 287 -8.84 7.45 13.24
C ALA A 287 -10.20 7.30 12.55
N GLN A 288 -10.18 6.90 11.28
CA GLN A 288 -11.37 6.51 10.52
C GLN A 288 -11.70 5.03 10.70
N ILE A 289 -10.68 4.18 10.69
CA ILE A 289 -10.85 2.73 10.55
C ILE A 289 -10.56 1.96 11.84
N ARG A 290 -10.57 2.63 12.99
CA ARG A 290 -10.19 2.01 14.27
C ARG A 290 -11.32 2.04 15.28
N GLN A 291 -11.35 1.00 16.09
CA GLN A 291 -12.23 0.84 17.24
C GLN A 291 -11.40 0.75 18.54
N PRO A 292 -11.90 1.29 19.67
CA PRO A 292 -13.12 2.10 19.79
C PRO A 292 -13.01 3.41 19.01
N LEU A 293 -14.16 3.98 18.62
CA LEU A 293 -14.22 5.33 18.04
C LEU A 293 -13.50 6.35 18.93
N ASP A 294 -13.07 7.46 18.34
CA ASP A 294 -12.23 8.48 18.97
C ASP A 294 -10.85 7.97 19.43
N SER A 295 -10.40 6.84 18.88
CA SER A 295 -8.99 6.45 18.91
C SER A 295 -8.17 7.34 17.98
N ARG A 296 -6.88 7.52 18.31
CA ARG A 296 -5.94 8.21 17.41
C ARG A 296 -5.61 7.35 16.19
N ALA A 297 -5.33 8.01 15.08
CA ALA A 297 -4.80 7.36 13.88
C ALA A 297 -3.49 6.61 14.20
N GLN A 298 -3.22 5.53 13.47
CA GLN A 298 -1.98 4.78 13.58
C GLN A 298 -1.40 4.54 12.20
N VAL A 299 -0.24 5.13 11.91
CA VAL A 299 0.34 5.15 10.56
C VAL A 299 1.86 4.96 10.58
N THR A 300 2.40 4.59 9.43
CA THR A 300 3.83 4.75 9.11
C THR A 300 4.03 5.99 8.25
N ILE A 301 5.09 6.74 8.51
CA ILE A 301 5.48 7.98 7.85
C ILE A 301 6.87 7.78 7.25
N SER A 302 6.99 8.00 5.94
CA SER A 302 8.24 7.85 5.19
C SER A 302 8.60 9.17 4.49
N LEU A 303 9.88 9.54 4.53
CA LEU A 303 10.42 10.69 3.83
C LEU A 303 11.54 10.25 2.87
N VAL A 304 11.54 10.79 1.64
CA VAL A 304 12.57 10.53 0.63
C VAL A 304 13.13 11.82 0.03
N ASP A 305 14.37 11.77 -0.45
CA ASP A 305 14.97 12.81 -1.31
C ASP A 305 14.55 12.66 -2.79
N THR A 306 15.05 13.53 -3.67
CA THR A 306 14.68 13.51 -5.09
C THR A 306 15.13 12.24 -5.82
N ARG A 307 16.07 11.48 -5.27
CA ARG A 307 16.53 10.19 -5.81
C ARG A 307 15.69 9.01 -5.29
N GLY A 308 14.64 9.28 -4.51
CA GLY A 308 13.83 8.24 -3.87
C GLY A 308 14.55 7.53 -2.72
N ARG A 309 15.64 8.11 -2.20
CA ARG A 309 16.38 7.54 -1.07
C ARG A 309 15.72 7.95 0.23
N VAL A 310 15.54 6.96 1.09
CA VAL A 310 14.90 7.14 2.40
C VAL A 310 15.76 8.09 3.26
N LEU A 311 15.10 9.13 3.79
CA LEU A 311 15.65 10.08 4.74
C LEU A 311 15.20 9.81 6.17
N GLY A 312 14.16 9.00 6.35
CA GLY A 312 13.73 8.46 7.62
C GLY A 312 12.40 7.75 7.49
N ILE A 313 12.18 6.75 8.35
CA ILE A 313 10.89 6.07 8.51
C ILE A 313 10.57 6.01 10.01
N VAL A 314 9.42 6.53 10.38
CA VAL A 314 8.89 6.46 11.75
C VAL A 314 7.45 5.98 11.69
N ARG A 315 7.01 5.24 12.72
CA ARG A 315 5.63 4.76 12.79
C ARG A 315 5.10 4.78 14.20
N SER A 316 3.79 4.86 14.33
CA SER A 316 3.13 4.70 15.61
C SER A 316 3.12 3.23 16.06
N PRO A 317 2.95 2.93 17.36
CA PRO A 317 3.15 1.58 17.91
C PRO A 317 2.23 0.51 17.35
N ASP A 318 1.04 0.87 16.88
CA ASP A 318 -0.01 -0.04 16.43
C ASP A 318 -0.43 0.21 14.97
N ALA A 319 0.45 0.84 14.18
CA ALA A 319 0.20 1.03 12.74
C ALA A 319 0.13 -0.33 12.03
N PRO A 320 -0.85 -0.59 11.15
CA PRO A 320 -0.84 -1.78 10.31
C PRO A 320 0.48 -1.95 9.55
N ILE A 321 1.02 -3.17 9.51
CA ILE A 321 2.36 -3.46 8.97
C ILE A 321 2.46 -3.17 7.47
N PHE A 322 1.35 -3.32 6.73
CA PHE A 322 1.32 -3.01 5.30
C PHE A 322 1.75 -1.56 5.00
N GLY A 323 1.40 -0.64 5.92
CA GLY A 323 1.67 0.79 5.80
C GLY A 323 3.16 1.14 5.73
N ILE A 324 4.05 0.24 6.16
CA ILE A 324 5.50 0.47 6.10
C ILE A 324 5.98 0.57 4.65
N ASP A 325 5.64 -0.41 3.79
CA ASP A 325 6.03 -0.38 2.38
C ASP A 325 5.20 0.66 1.61
N VAL A 326 3.89 0.73 1.89
CA VAL A 326 2.98 1.65 1.20
C VAL A 326 3.33 3.12 1.46
N SER A 327 3.66 3.52 2.69
CA SER A 327 4.06 4.92 2.97
C SER A 327 5.30 5.33 2.17
N LEU A 328 6.25 4.40 1.98
CA LEU A 328 7.43 4.64 1.16
C LEU A 328 7.09 4.69 -0.34
N GLN A 329 6.23 3.78 -0.83
CA GLN A 329 5.73 3.85 -2.21
C GLN A 329 5.06 5.20 -2.48
N LYS A 330 4.21 5.66 -1.55
CA LYS A 330 3.53 6.94 -1.64
C LYS A 330 4.50 8.12 -1.67
N ALA A 331 5.48 8.15 -0.75
CA ALA A 331 6.52 9.20 -0.72
C ALA A 331 7.29 9.28 -2.04
N ARG A 332 7.66 8.12 -2.59
CA ARG A 332 8.38 8.01 -3.88
C ARG A 332 7.49 8.41 -5.06
N THR A 333 6.20 8.11 -5.01
CA THR A 333 5.25 8.43 -6.09
C THR A 333 5.05 9.94 -6.20
N ALA A 334 4.74 10.64 -5.09
CA ALA A 334 4.62 12.10 -5.11
C ALA A 334 5.93 12.79 -5.56
N ASN A 335 7.09 12.31 -5.07
CA ASN A 335 8.39 12.79 -5.51
C ASN A 335 8.61 12.56 -7.02
N PHE A 336 8.30 11.36 -7.51
CA PHE A 336 8.59 10.98 -8.89
C PHE A 336 7.74 11.78 -9.87
N PHE A 337 6.42 11.77 -9.74
CA PHE A 337 5.52 12.42 -10.70
C PHE A 337 5.64 13.95 -10.70
N SER A 338 6.17 14.54 -9.63
CA SER A 338 6.47 15.99 -9.54
C SER A 338 7.85 16.38 -10.11
N GLY A 339 8.68 15.40 -10.47
CA GLY A 339 10.07 15.62 -10.87
C GLY A 339 10.25 15.86 -12.37
N ALA A 340 11.27 16.66 -12.73
CA ALA A 340 11.63 16.92 -14.13
C ALA A 340 12.21 15.68 -14.85
N PHE A 341 12.62 14.67 -14.09
CA PHE A 341 13.16 13.42 -14.60
C PHE A 341 12.08 12.40 -14.99
N ALA A 342 10.83 12.57 -14.56
CA ALA A 342 9.79 11.53 -14.63
C ALA A 342 9.51 11.05 -16.06
N ALA A 343 9.28 11.98 -16.99
CA ALA A 343 9.04 11.64 -18.39
C ALA A 343 10.21 10.85 -19.00
N ASN A 344 11.44 11.33 -18.78
CA ASN A 344 12.63 10.72 -19.38
C ASN A 344 12.89 9.32 -18.83
N GLU A 345 12.71 9.11 -17.52
CA GLU A 345 12.90 7.80 -16.92
C GLU A 345 11.82 6.80 -17.35
N LEU A 346 10.55 7.23 -17.45
CA LEU A 346 9.49 6.38 -18.00
C LEU A 346 9.74 6.04 -19.48
N LEU A 347 10.16 7.01 -20.29
CA LEU A 347 10.50 6.78 -21.71
C LEU A 347 11.70 5.83 -21.87
N ALA A 348 12.65 5.86 -20.94
CA ALA A 348 13.79 4.94 -20.93
C ALA A 348 13.45 3.54 -20.38
N THR A 349 12.25 3.37 -19.80
CA THR A 349 11.82 2.09 -19.23
C THR A 349 11.27 1.17 -20.34
N PRO A 350 11.78 -0.07 -20.47
CA PRO A 350 11.28 -1.02 -21.46
C PRO A 350 9.80 -1.37 -21.26
N GLY A 351 9.14 -1.77 -22.34
CA GLY A 351 7.75 -2.21 -22.31
C GLY A 351 6.76 -1.05 -22.27
N GLU A 352 5.61 -1.30 -21.66
CA GLU A 352 4.49 -0.35 -21.66
C GLU A 352 4.69 0.94 -20.85
N PRO A 353 5.48 1.02 -19.76
CA PRO A 353 5.67 2.26 -18.99
C PRO A 353 5.98 3.50 -19.85
N SER A 354 6.75 3.34 -20.92
CA SER A 354 7.06 4.41 -21.89
C SER A 354 5.82 4.97 -22.60
N GLN A 355 4.81 4.13 -22.88
CA GLN A 355 3.59 4.52 -23.59
C GLN A 355 2.66 5.38 -22.71
N PHE A 356 2.70 5.18 -21.39
CA PHE A 356 1.89 5.97 -20.45
C PHE A 356 2.27 7.45 -20.44
N VAL A 357 3.50 7.81 -20.82
CA VAL A 357 3.92 9.21 -20.99
C VAL A 357 3.12 9.89 -22.10
N ALA A 358 3.00 9.22 -23.26
CA ALA A 358 2.22 9.74 -24.37
C ALA A 358 0.72 9.82 -24.03
N ARG A 359 0.16 8.76 -23.40
CA ARG A 359 -1.24 8.73 -22.95
C ARG A 359 -1.56 9.90 -22.03
N LEU A 360 -0.70 10.15 -21.03
CA LEU A 360 -0.88 11.25 -20.09
C LEU A 360 -0.79 12.62 -20.76
N ARG A 361 0.20 12.85 -21.62
CA ARG A 361 0.35 14.13 -22.35
C ARG A 361 -0.84 14.44 -23.24
N THR A 362 -1.33 13.45 -23.97
CA THR A 362 -2.54 13.58 -24.79
C THR A 362 -3.76 13.86 -23.91
N PHE A 363 -3.93 13.11 -22.83
CA PHE A 363 -5.08 13.26 -21.93
C PHE A 363 -5.14 14.63 -21.25
N LEU A 364 -3.99 15.16 -20.84
CA LEU A 364 -3.88 16.48 -20.22
C LEU A 364 -3.88 17.64 -21.24
N GLY A 365 -3.74 17.35 -22.53
CA GLY A 365 -3.51 18.37 -23.55
C GLY A 365 -2.19 19.14 -23.35
N ASP A 366 -1.22 18.52 -22.68
CA ASP A 366 0.06 19.13 -22.30
C ASP A 366 1.24 18.28 -22.79
N PRO A 367 1.95 18.69 -23.86
CA PRO A 367 3.12 17.95 -24.35
C PRO A 367 4.31 17.95 -23.37
N ASN A 368 4.30 18.84 -22.36
CA ASN A 368 5.33 18.97 -21.35
C ASN A 368 4.95 18.30 -20.02
N ALA A 369 3.85 17.56 -19.94
CA ALA A 369 3.52 16.83 -18.71
C ALA A 369 4.67 15.90 -18.28
N LEU A 370 4.83 15.73 -16.96
CA LEU A 370 5.91 14.98 -16.29
C LEU A 370 7.33 15.56 -16.47
N THR A 371 7.43 16.89 -16.61
CA THR A 371 8.70 17.63 -16.67
C THR A 371 8.92 18.54 -15.46
N GLY A 372 8.17 18.33 -14.37
CA GLY A 372 8.26 19.11 -13.14
C GLY A 372 7.50 20.44 -13.15
N ALA A 373 6.70 20.69 -14.20
CA ALA A 373 5.84 21.87 -14.30
C ALA A 373 4.70 21.88 -13.27
N PHE A 374 4.22 20.69 -12.87
CA PHE A 374 3.21 20.53 -11.85
C PHE A 374 3.67 19.59 -10.73
N ALA A 375 3.25 19.89 -9.51
CA ALA A 375 3.41 19.07 -8.33
C ALA A 375 2.21 18.11 -8.19
N PHE A 376 2.47 16.81 -8.15
CA PHE A 376 1.47 15.76 -8.02
C PHE A 376 1.52 15.14 -6.62
N SER A 377 0.36 15.06 -5.96
CA SER A 377 0.12 14.20 -4.81
C SER A 377 -0.38 12.84 -5.27
N ASP A 378 -0.41 11.85 -4.37
CA ASP A 378 -1.03 10.56 -4.72
C ASP A 378 -2.55 10.62 -4.89
N ARG A 379 -3.22 11.64 -4.37
CA ARG A 379 -4.63 11.88 -4.71
C ARG A 379 -4.79 12.24 -6.18
N ALA A 380 -3.92 13.10 -6.71
CA ALA A 380 -3.93 13.47 -8.13
C ALA A 380 -3.56 12.26 -9.00
N ASN A 381 -2.51 11.52 -8.61
CA ASN A 381 -2.10 10.30 -9.31
C ASN A 381 -3.22 9.24 -9.27
N GLY A 382 -3.92 9.11 -8.14
CA GLY A 382 -5.06 8.22 -7.99
C GLY A 382 -6.22 8.60 -8.91
N ASN A 383 -6.52 9.89 -9.07
CA ASN A 383 -7.51 10.33 -10.07
C ASN A 383 -7.12 9.88 -11.48
N LEU A 384 -5.85 10.04 -11.87
CA LEU A 384 -5.34 9.66 -13.20
C LEU A 384 -5.23 8.14 -13.42
N SER A 385 -5.34 7.35 -12.36
CA SER A 385 -5.22 5.88 -12.38
C SER A 385 -6.56 5.16 -12.21
N ARG A 386 -7.69 5.84 -12.40
CA ARG A 386 -9.03 5.23 -12.32
C ARG A 386 -9.48 4.63 -13.66
N PRO A 387 -10.22 3.50 -13.66
CA PRO A 387 -10.81 2.93 -14.87
C PRO A 387 -11.98 3.79 -15.39
N TYR A 388 -12.49 4.71 -14.55
CA TYR A 388 -13.40 5.79 -14.92
C TYR A 388 -12.81 7.13 -14.49
N PHE A 389 -12.69 8.08 -15.40
CA PHE A 389 -12.30 9.46 -15.09
C PHE A 389 -13.40 10.44 -15.49
N PRO A 390 -14.01 11.17 -14.55
CA PRO A 390 -13.74 11.15 -13.09
C PRO A 390 -14.18 9.85 -12.42
N ASP A 391 -13.60 9.59 -11.25
CA ASP A 391 -13.97 8.44 -10.42
C ASP A 391 -15.47 8.44 -10.12
N GLY A 392 -16.10 7.27 -10.16
CA GLY A 392 -17.55 7.11 -10.00
C GLY A 392 -18.41 7.57 -11.18
N GLU A 393 -17.85 8.05 -12.30
CA GLU A 393 -18.66 8.43 -13.46
C GLU A 393 -18.62 7.38 -14.58
N LEU A 394 -19.66 6.53 -14.64
CA LEU A 394 -19.76 5.50 -15.68
C LEU A 394 -19.80 6.07 -17.10
N GLY A 395 -19.29 5.28 -18.06
CA GLY A 395 -19.27 5.62 -19.47
C GLY A 395 -18.26 6.70 -19.86
N GLN A 396 -17.53 7.25 -18.89
CA GLN A 396 -16.42 8.17 -19.13
C GLN A 396 -15.13 7.41 -19.52
N PRO A 397 -14.17 8.06 -20.20
CA PRO A 397 -12.87 7.46 -20.48
C PRO A 397 -12.14 7.10 -19.19
N ASN A 398 -11.23 6.13 -19.26
CA ASN A 398 -10.32 5.85 -18.16
C ASN A 398 -9.29 6.97 -17.98
N GLY A 399 -8.75 7.10 -16.76
CA GLY A 399 -7.58 7.91 -16.50
C GLY A 399 -6.37 7.38 -17.30
N PRO A 400 -5.45 8.27 -17.70
CA PRO A 400 -4.38 7.92 -18.65
C PRO A 400 -3.36 6.94 -18.09
N LEU A 401 -3.31 6.77 -16.76
CA LEU A 401 -2.44 5.83 -16.06
C LEU A 401 -3.15 4.50 -15.74
N SER A 402 -4.44 4.40 -16.03
CA SER A 402 -5.27 3.21 -15.81
C SER A 402 -5.36 2.32 -17.04
N ARG A 403 -5.70 1.05 -16.82
CA ARG A 403 -6.36 0.22 -17.86
C ARG A 403 -7.77 0.77 -18.16
N PRO A 404 -8.30 0.59 -19.39
CA PRO A 404 -9.72 0.70 -19.65
C PRO A 404 -10.52 -0.29 -18.81
N ILE A 405 -11.77 0.02 -18.45
CA ILE A 405 -12.58 -0.85 -17.59
C ILE A 405 -12.71 -2.30 -18.13
N GLN A 406 -12.77 -2.47 -19.46
CA GLN A 406 -12.88 -3.78 -20.10
C GLN A 406 -11.66 -4.69 -19.86
N GLN A 407 -10.51 -4.09 -19.51
CA GLN A 407 -9.26 -4.78 -19.20
C GLN A 407 -8.87 -4.64 -17.73
N PHE A 408 -9.61 -3.83 -16.97
CA PHE A 408 -9.33 -3.61 -15.57
C PHE A 408 -9.84 -4.79 -14.75
N ASN A 409 -9.01 -5.23 -13.81
CA ASN A 409 -9.44 -5.88 -12.59
C ASN A 409 -8.36 -5.60 -11.52
N PRO A 410 -8.54 -6.02 -10.26
CA PRO A 410 -7.57 -5.81 -9.20
C PRO A 410 -6.14 -6.34 -9.50
N PHE A 411 -5.95 -7.17 -10.53
CA PHE A 411 -4.66 -7.70 -10.97
C PHE A 411 -4.02 -6.95 -12.16
N SER A 412 -4.68 -5.92 -12.70
CA SER A 412 -4.22 -5.12 -13.84
C SER A 412 -4.75 -3.69 -13.72
N THR A 413 -3.97 -2.84 -13.04
CA THR A 413 -4.39 -1.47 -12.68
C THR A 413 -3.89 -0.42 -13.67
N GLY A 414 -2.84 -0.70 -14.44
CA GLY A 414 -2.30 0.21 -15.46
C GLY A 414 -0.81 0.44 -15.25
N LEU A 415 -0.37 1.70 -15.17
CA LEU A 415 1.05 2.02 -14.99
C LEU A 415 1.63 1.36 -13.72
N GLN A 416 0.85 1.28 -12.64
CA GLN A 416 1.28 0.67 -11.38
C GLN A 416 1.68 -0.80 -11.57
N SER A 417 0.81 -1.63 -12.16
CA SER A 417 1.09 -3.03 -12.44
C SER A 417 2.16 -3.19 -13.53
N ALA A 418 2.12 -2.39 -14.59
CA ALA A 418 3.08 -2.43 -15.70
C ALA A 418 4.53 -2.16 -15.25
N LEU A 419 4.73 -1.27 -14.27
CA LEU A 419 6.06 -0.95 -13.73
C LEU A 419 6.74 -2.14 -13.06
N VAL A 420 5.96 -3.04 -12.44
CA VAL A 420 6.48 -4.12 -11.58
C VAL A 420 6.43 -5.50 -12.23
N LEU A 421 5.77 -5.62 -13.38
CA LEU A 421 5.53 -6.89 -14.08
C LEU A 421 6.81 -7.70 -14.35
N GLY A 422 7.88 -7.03 -14.81
CA GLY A 422 9.15 -7.70 -15.11
C GLY A 422 9.76 -8.38 -13.88
N ASN A 423 9.73 -7.69 -12.73
CA ASN A 423 10.22 -8.22 -11.45
C ASN A 423 9.33 -9.35 -10.92
N LEU A 424 8.01 -9.22 -11.05
CA LEU A 424 7.07 -10.28 -10.68
C LEU A 424 7.29 -11.55 -11.52
N GLY A 425 7.53 -11.41 -12.83
CA GLY A 425 7.85 -12.53 -13.71
C GLY A 425 9.16 -13.24 -13.32
N GLN A 426 10.22 -12.48 -13.00
CA GLN A 426 11.47 -13.04 -12.49
C GLN A 426 11.27 -13.76 -11.15
N HIS A 427 10.50 -13.17 -10.24
CA HIS A 427 10.19 -13.81 -8.97
C HIS A 427 9.40 -15.11 -9.16
N LEU A 428 8.43 -15.12 -10.07
CA LEU A 428 7.66 -16.32 -10.42
C LEU A 428 8.58 -17.44 -10.93
N GLN A 429 9.54 -17.13 -11.80
CA GLN A 429 10.55 -18.09 -12.26
C GLN A 429 11.39 -18.65 -11.11
N PHE A 430 11.74 -17.81 -10.13
CA PHE A 430 12.49 -18.25 -8.95
C PHE A 430 11.68 -19.16 -8.03
N VAL A 431 10.45 -18.78 -7.67
CA VAL A 431 9.62 -19.59 -6.75
C VAL A 431 9.17 -20.90 -7.36
N THR A 432 9.07 -20.99 -8.69
CA THR A 432 8.77 -22.22 -9.44
C THR A 432 10.01 -23.08 -9.72
N GLY A 433 11.21 -22.60 -9.39
CA GLY A 433 12.48 -23.30 -9.65
C GLY A 433 12.95 -23.24 -11.12
N ALA A 434 12.27 -22.50 -11.99
CA ALA A 434 12.71 -22.25 -13.37
C ALA A 434 13.97 -21.37 -13.42
N SER A 435 14.24 -20.59 -12.37
CA SER A 435 15.47 -19.82 -12.16
C SER A 435 16.05 -20.09 -10.77
N GLY A 436 17.38 -20.24 -10.68
CA GLY A 436 18.08 -20.29 -9.39
C GLY A 436 18.28 -18.91 -8.73
N THR A 437 17.98 -17.83 -9.46
CA THR A 437 18.18 -16.44 -9.03
C THR A 437 16.84 -15.74 -8.90
N ASP A 438 16.62 -15.11 -7.75
CA ASP A 438 15.44 -14.29 -7.46
C ASP A 438 15.51 -12.93 -8.17
N THR A 439 14.38 -12.22 -8.26
CA THR A 439 14.33 -10.83 -8.74
C THR A 439 15.27 -9.92 -7.93
N PRO A 440 15.91 -8.91 -8.55
CA PRO A 440 16.73 -7.94 -7.81
C PRO A 440 15.89 -7.13 -6.80
N ARG A 441 16.56 -6.48 -5.85
CA ARG A 441 15.91 -5.50 -4.96
C ARG A 441 15.72 -4.21 -5.74
N GLY A 442 14.48 -3.82 -5.98
CA GLY A 442 14.11 -2.78 -6.93
C GLY A 442 12.98 -3.27 -7.82
N CYS A 443 11.74 -2.87 -7.54
CA CYS A 443 10.54 -3.36 -8.22
C CYS A 443 10.26 -2.77 -9.60
N THR A 444 11.17 -2.00 -10.19
CA THR A 444 10.87 -1.32 -11.47
C THR A 444 12.03 -1.43 -12.43
N GLY A 445 11.73 -1.54 -13.72
CA GLY A 445 12.71 -1.45 -14.81
C GLY A 445 13.21 -0.02 -15.10
N LEU A 446 12.87 0.96 -14.26
CA LEU A 446 13.36 2.33 -14.34
C LEU A 446 14.89 2.38 -14.21
N PRO A 447 15.56 3.35 -14.84
CA PRO A 447 17.01 3.49 -14.73
C PRO A 447 17.43 3.74 -13.27
N GLY A 448 18.57 3.18 -12.89
CA GLY A 448 19.18 3.42 -11.59
C GLY A 448 19.71 4.84 -11.46
N VAL A 449 19.74 5.37 -10.23
CA VAL A 449 20.15 6.75 -9.95
C VAL A 449 21.45 6.76 -9.16
N ALA A 450 22.46 7.46 -9.69
CA ALA A 450 23.77 7.63 -9.06
C ALA A 450 24.38 6.29 -8.58
N GLY A 451 24.25 5.22 -9.38
CA GLY A 451 24.81 3.91 -9.08
C GLY A 451 24.03 3.05 -8.06
N GLY A 452 22.79 3.40 -7.70
CA GLY A 452 21.92 2.46 -6.99
C GLY A 452 20.51 2.39 -7.56
N ASN A 453 19.53 2.00 -6.73
CA ASN A 453 18.16 1.72 -7.17
C ASN A 453 17.49 2.90 -7.89
N SER A 454 16.43 2.59 -8.64
CA SER A 454 15.55 3.58 -9.26
C SER A 454 14.83 4.43 -8.21
N ARG A 455 14.24 5.55 -8.64
CA ARG A 455 13.44 6.44 -7.78
C ARG A 455 12.17 5.77 -7.25
N LEU A 456 11.70 4.71 -7.91
CA LEU A 456 10.50 3.93 -7.57
C LEU A 456 10.88 2.50 -7.15
N ALA A 457 11.91 2.34 -6.32
CA ALA A 457 12.50 1.03 -6.02
C ALA A 457 11.56 0.00 -5.34
N ASN A 458 10.40 0.41 -4.86
CA ASN A 458 9.35 -0.48 -4.36
C ASN A 458 8.01 -0.33 -5.12
N GLY A 459 8.03 0.30 -6.31
CA GLY A 459 6.81 0.57 -7.09
C GLY A 459 6.18 1.92 -6.76
N ILE A 460 4.92 2.08 -7.16
CA ILE A 460 4.10 3.29 -6.92
C ILE A 460 2.83 2.93 -6.17
N GLN A 461 2.22 3.94 -5.53
CA GLN A 461 0.87 3.84 -5.01
C GLN A 461 -0.06 4.87 -5.66
N ILE A 462 -1.32 4.48 -5.85
CA ILE A 462 -2.32 5.26 -6.60
C ILE A 462 -3.56 5.61 -5.75
N PHE A 463 -3.36 5.80 -4.44
CA PHE A 463 -4.38 6.32 -3.52
C PHE A 463 -3.77 7.31 -2.53
N PRO A 464 -4.59 8.22 -1.94
CA PRO A 464 -4.10 9.40 -1.22
C PRO A 464 -3.20 9.08 -0.01
N GLY A 465 -2.37 10.04 0.37
CA GLY A 465 -1.48 9.95 1.52
C GLY A 465 -0.07 10.50 1.33
N SER A 466 0.22 11.25 0.27
CA SER A 466 1.54 11.83 0.05
C SER A 466 1.51 13.17 -0.66
N VAL A 467 2.54 13.97 -0.40
CA VAL A 467 2.80 15.22 -1.09
C VAL A 467 4.31 15.40 -1.35
N PRO A 468 4.69 16.09 -2.44
CA PRO A 468 6.07 16.43 -2.72
C PRO A 468 6.57 17.55 -1.80
N VAL A 469 7.86 17.52 -1.46
CA VAL A 469 8.55 18.53 -0.64
C VAL A 469 9.26 19.52 -1.54
N TYR A 470 9.02 20.82 -1.33
CA TYR A 470 9.60 21.90 -2.12
C TYR A 470 10.45 22.85 -1.27
N ARG A 471 11.51 23.39 -1.89
CA ARG A 471 12.35 24.49 -1.39
C ARG A 471 12.43 25.56 -2.47
N GLY A 472 11.90 26.76 -2.20
CA GLY A 472 11.99 27.89 -3.15
C GLY A 472 11.48 27.57 -4.56
N GLY A 473 10.45 26.73 -4.69
CA GLY A 473 9.92 26.27 -5.99
C GLY A 473 10.65 25.09 -6.63
N GLN A 474 11.79 24.66 -6.08
CA GLN A 474 12.49 23.43 -6.50
C GLN A 474 11.96 22.22 -5.70
N LEU A 475 11.65 21.12 -6.39
CA LEU A 475 11.38 19.83 -5.75
C LEU A 475 12.65 19.33 -5.04
N VAL A 476 12.53 18.92 -3.78
CA VAL A 476 13.65 18.38 -2.97
C VAL A 476 13.35 17.02 -2.32
N GLY A 477 12.16 16.47 -2.51
CA GLY A 477 11.80 15.15 -1.98
C GLY A 477 10.29 14.88 -1.95
N GLY A 478 9.88 13.90 -1.14
CA GLY A 478 8.47 13.57 -0.94
C GLY A 478 8.22 12.91 0.43
N ILE A 479 7.07 13.20 1.02
CA ILE A 479 6.58 12.56 2.25
C ILE A 479 5.36 11.70 1.92
N GLY A 480 5.28 10.50 2.50
CA GLY A 480 4.15 9.59 2.36
C GLY A 480 3.75 8.98 3.70
N VAL A 481 2.45 8.76 3.87
CA VAL A 481 1.80 8.28 5.09
C VAL A 481 0.85 7.14 4.74
N SER A 482 0.84 6.08 5.55
CA SER A 482 -0.09 4.97 5.37
C SER A 482 -0.38 4.24 6.68
N GLY A 483 -1.65 3.96 6.93
CA GLY A 483 -2.09 3.05 8.00
C GLY A 483 -3.50 3.29 8.54
N ASP A 484 -4.13 4.41 8.19
CA ASP A 484 -5.51 4.73 8.57
C ASP A 484 -6.35 5.07 7.33
N GLY A 485 -7.43 5.84 7.47
CA GLY A 485 -8.20 6.33 6.32
C GLY A 485 -7.37 7.23 5.40
N ILE A 486 -7.68 7.20 4.10
CA ILE A 486 -6.91 7.93 3.07
C ILE A 486 -6.90 9.45 3.26
N ASP A 487 -7.94 10.01 3.87
CA ASP A 487 -8.01 11.44 4.19
C ASP A 487 -7.16 11.78 5.43
N GLN A 488 -7.07 10.87 6.41
CA GLN A 488 -6.13 10.99 7.52
C GLN A 488 -4.69 10.98 7.00
N ASP A 489 -4.36 10.05 6.10
CA ASP A 489 -3.02 9.95 5.50
C ASP A 489 -2.65 11.25 4.73
N ASP A 490 -3.58 11.80 3.94
CA ASP A 490 -3.39 13.07 3.23
C ASP A 490 -3.16 14.22 4.20
N MET A 491 -3.99 14.33 5.23
CA MET A 491 -3.87 15.38 6.23
C MET A 491 -2.54 15.30 6.98
N ILE A 492 -2.14 14.11 7.41
CA ILE A 492 -0.89 13.91 8.17
C ILE A 492 0.32 14.28 7.31
N SER A 493 0.35 13.86 6.04
CA SER A 493 1.46 14.19 5.13
C SER A 493 1.51 15.70 4.83
N PHE A 494 0.38 16.32 4.47
CA PHE A 494 0.30 17.71 4.05
C PHE A 494 0.46 18.72 5.20
N LEU A 495 -0.22 18.51 6.33
CA LEU A 495 -0.07 19.39 7.50
C LEU A 495 1.24 19.16 8.22
N GLY A 496 1.73 17.93 8.28
CA GLY A 496 3.05 17.64 8.84
C GLY A 496 4.14 18.43 8.12
N LEU A 497 4.14 18.39 6.78
CA LEU A 497 5.06 19.17 5.96
C LEU A 497 4.84 20.69 6.12
N HIS A 498 3.59 21.15 6.16
CA HIS A 498 3.29 22.57 6.39
C HIS A 498 3.87 23.07 7.72
N ASN A 499 3.58 22.38 8.82
CA ASN A 499 4.03 22.73 10.17
C ASN A 499 5.55 22.68 10.28
N ALA A 500 6.19 21.71 9.64
CA ALA A 500 7.65 21.64 9.59
C ALA A 500 8.23 22.87 8.87
N GLY A 501 7.64 23.28 7.74
CA GLY A 501 8.01 24.51 7.06
C GLY A 501 7.87 25.76 7.92
N GLN A 502 6.82 25.85 8.76
CA GLN A 502 6.68 26.93 9.73
C GLN A 502 7.74 26.89 10.84
N ARG A 503 8.14 25.68 11.26
CA ARG A 503 9.11 25.47 12.34
C ARG A 503 10.55 25.77 11.94
N VAL A 504 10.99 25.33 10.76
CA VAL A 504 12.41 25.43 10.36
C VAL A 504 12.67 26.39 9.19
N GLY A 505 11.63 26.77 8.45
CA GLY A 505 11.76 27.61 7.25
C GLY A 505 12.41 26.89 6.05
N GLY A 506 12.36 27.53 4.88
CA GLY A 506 13.06 27.07 3.67
C GLY A 506 12.42 25.91 2.91
N ILE A 507 11.77 24.97 3.59
CA ILE A 507 11.02 23.85 2.99
C ILE A 507 9.50 24.01 3.20
N GLY A 508 8.70 23.33 2.37
CA GLY A 508 7.26 23.25 2.57
C GLY A 508 6.52 22.51 1.47
N ASN A 509 5.19 22.63 1.49
CA ASN A 509 4.32 22.14 0.43
C ASN A 509 4.63 22.83 -0.91
N ALA A 510 4.24 22.19 -2.01
CA ALA A 510 4.34 22.81 -3.34
C ALA A 510 3.62 24.16 -3.39
N PRO A 511 4.18 25.16 -4.12
CA PRO A 511 3.47 26.40 -4.44
C PRO A 511 2.10 26.15 -5.08
N ARG A 512 1.07 26.91 -4.67
CA ARG A 512 -0.33 26.66 -5.07
C ARG A 512 -0.60 26.79 -6.56
N ASP A 513 0.20 27.57 -7.26
CA ASP A 513 0.12 27.83 -8.69
C ASP A 513 0.64 26.66 -9.53
N ILE A 514 1.45 25.77 -8.96
CA ILE A 514 1.97 24.59 -9.65
C ILE A 514 1.35 23.28 -9.16
N ARG A 515 0.40 23.29 -8.23
CA ARG A 515 -0.24 22.04 -7.76
C ARG A 515 -1.12 21.42 -8.84
N ALA A 516 -1.23 20.09 -8.83
CA ALA A 516 -2.01 19.35 -9.81
C ALA A 516 -3.51 19.73 -9.83
N ASP A 517 -4.06 20.33 -8.77
CA ASP A 517 -5.42 20.89 -8.78
C ASP A 517 -5.56 22.16 -9.66
N ARG A 518 -4.48 22.63 -10.27
CA ARG A 518 -4.52 23.60 -11.38
C ARG A 518 -4.76 22.96 -12.74
N ILE A 519 -4.62 21.65 -12.85
CA ILE A 519 -4.85 20.89 -14.06
C ILE A 519 -6.36 20.67 -14.22
N VAL A 520 -6.86 21.04 -15.39
CA VAL A 520 -8.26 20.88 -15.79
C VAL A 520 -8.31 20.03 -17.05
N VAL A 521 -9.04 18.92 -16.98
CA VAL A 521 -9.17 17.93 -18.05
C VAL A 521 -10.55 18.08 -18.70
N GLN A 522 -10.60 18.09 -20.02
CA GLN A 522 -11.84 18.12 -20.77
C GLN A 522 -12.46 16.72 -20.81
N VAL A 523 -13.70 16.58 -20.32
CA VAL A 523 -14.47 15.33 -20.33
C VAL A 523 -15.81 15.60 -21.01
N GLY A 524 -15.93 15.21 -22.29
CA GLY A 524 -17.07 15.58 -23.12
C GLY A 524 -17.21 17.10 -23.23
N SER A 525 -18.35 17.66 -22.81
CA SER A 525 -18.64 19.10 -22.83
C SER A 525 -18.24 19.86 -21.57
N ARG A 526 -17.74 19.18 -20.53
CA ARG A 526 -17.40 19.79 -19.23
C ARG A 526 -15.91 19.66 -18.90
N GLN A 527 -15.53 20.37 -17.86
CA GLN A 527 -14.17 20.41 -17.33
C GLN A 527 -14.12 19.77 -15.95
N VAL A 528 -13.12 18.93 -15.72
CA VAL A 528 -12.86 18.24 -14.45
C VAL A 528 -11.51 18.66 -13.94
N ARG A 529 -11.45 19.07 -12.68
CA ARG A 529 -10.21 19.43 -11.99
C ARG A 529 -9.65 18.23 -11.23
N LEU A 530 -8.34 18.00 -11.32
CA LEU A 530 -7.70 17.00 -10.47
C LEU A 530 -7.75 17.43 -9.00
N ARG A 531 -7.74 16.48 -8.07
CA ARG A 531 -7.67 16.78 -6.64
C ARG A 531 -6.22 16.74 -6.17
N TYR A 532 -5.88 17.57 -5.18
CA TYR A 532 -4.53 17.60 -4.61
C TYR A 532 -4.45 16.96 -3.22
N VAL A 533 -5.22 17.43 -2.25
CA VAL A 533 -5.34 16.80 -0.92
C VAL A 533 -6.78 16.88 -0.44
N ASN A 534 -7.19 15.97 0.44
CA ASN A 534 -8.43 16.08 1.19
C ASN A 534 -8.17 15.80 2.66
N CYS A 535 -8.74 16.60 3.55
CA CYS A 535 -8.59 16.43 5.00
C CYS A 535 -9.95 16.10 5.62
N PRO A 536 -9.98 15.20 6.60
CA PRO A 536 -11.24 14.67 7.11
C PRO A 536 -12.02 15.73 7.88
N PHE A 537 -13.34 15.56 7.93
CA PHE A 537 -14.21 16.28 8.85
C PHE A 537 -13.91 15.86 10.29
N ALA A 538 -13.99 16.80 11.23
CA ALA A 538 -13.57 16.62 12.61
C ALA A 538 -12.23 15.86 12.68
N PRO A 539 -11.13 16.47 12.20
CA PRO A 539 -9.86 15.77 12.03
C PRO A 539 -9.17 15.40 13.34
N PHE A 540 -9.36 16.18 14.40
CA PHE A 540 -8.55 16.08 15.62
C PHE A 540 -9.36 15.66 16.85
N LEU A 541 -8.73 14.89 17.73
CA LEU A 541 -9.30 14.45 19.01
C LEU A 541 -9.30 15.54 20.08
N ASP A 542 -8.40 16.53 19.95
CA ASP A 542 -8.12 17.52 20.98
C ASP A 542 -8.65 18.93 20.67
N THR A 543 -9.28 19.12 19.50
CA THR A 543 -9.85 20.41 19.08
C THR A 543 -11.04 20.24 18.13
N PRO A 544 -12.04 21.14 18.16
CA PRO A 544 -13.15 21.13 17.19
C PRO A 544 -12.82 21.73 15.82
N THR A 545 -11.57 22.17 15.57
CA THR A 545 -11.14 22.82 14.32
C THR A 545 -11.51 21.98 13.09
N GLN A 546 -12.09 22.63 12.07
CA GLN A 546 -12.47 22.04 10.78
C GLN A 546 -11.61 22.63 9.65
N ASN A 547 -11.69 22.05 8.45
CA ASN A 547 -11.06 22.56 7.23
C ASN A 547 -9.56 22.88 7.41
N VAL A 548 -8.85 22.04 8.16
CA VAL A 548 -7.50 22.32 8.66
C VAL A 548 -6.45 22.47 7.55
N CYS A 549 -6.76 22.01 6.34
CA CYS A 549 -5.92 22.12 5.15
C CYS A 549 -6.34 23.24 4.19
N GLU A 550 -7.48 23.91 4.47
CA GLU A 550 -8.00 24.97 3.62
C GLU A 550 -7.07 26.18 3.64
N GLY A 551 -6.78 26.71 2.47
CA GLY A 551 -5.96 27.92 2.35
C GLY A 551 -4.50 27.73 2.76
N LEU A 552 -3.95 26.50 2.70
CA LEU A 552 -2.52 26.19 2.85
C LEU A 552 -1.84 25.90 1.51
#